data_AF-A0A524CFR0-F1
#
_entry.id   AF-A0A524CFR0-F1
#
_cell.length_a   1.000
_cell.length_b   1.000
_cell.length_c   1.000
_cell.angle_alpha   90.00
_cell.angle_beta   90.00
_cell.angle_gamma   90.00
#
_symmetry.space_group_name_H-M   'P 1'
#
loop_
_entity.id
_entity.type
_entity.pdbx_description
1 polymer ?
#
loop_
_entity_poly.entity_id
_entity_poly.type
_entity_poly.pdbx_seq_one_letter_code
_entity_poly.pdbx_strand_id
1 'polypeptide(L)'
;MSEEFKFWMGMIKKYWYAIILYSLALVGFIVGAIVVLSLYISAPDIAGGGVWTFDDFSLGAALLWIIFLVLWELLLVVLPVAAYLGIVTAIFWYAILSEEDKVAMKEREKREKHPKKTEKGGGAAGFIFFLAFLCVVAIDGNFWVRSGDLSYSYYVYAYLVGVMWTCIVLGVPALIGGLIYLSKKWKQISDAPVTPETPDSNI
;
A
#
# COMPACT_ATOMS: atom_id res chain seq x y z
N MET A 1 -21.91 3.37 29.90
CA MET A 1 -20.47 3.47 29.55
C MET A 1 -19.91 2.06 29.61
N SER A 2 -19.49 1.47 28.48
CA SER A 2 -19.12 0.05 28.40
C SER A 2 -17.93 -0.27 29.32
N GLU A 3 -17.85 -1.50 29.83
CA GLU A 3 -16.69 -1.93 30.64
C GLU A 3 -15.37 -1.81 29.88
N GLU A 4 -15.41 -1.91 28.55
CA GLU A 4 -14.29 -1.65 27.66
C GLU A 4 -13.77 -0.22 27.79
N PHE A 5 -14.66 0.79 27.79
CA PHE A 5 -14.25 2.17 27.89
C PHE A 5 -13.56 2.46 29.24
N LYS A 6 -14.08 1.89 30.34
CA LYS A 6 -13.46 2.04 31.66
C LYS A 6 -12.07 1.40 31.73
N PHE A 7 -11.90 0.22 31.13
CA PHE A 7 -10.60 -0.46 31.05
C PHE A 7 -9.58 0.36 30.25
N TRP A 8 -9.93 0.79 29.04
CA TRP A 8 -9.06 1.61 28.19
C TRP A 8 -8.72 2.96 28.83
N MET A 9 -9.69 3.63 29.42
CA MET A 9 -9.48 4.90 30.11
C MET A 9 -8.56 4.74 31.33
N GLY A 10 -8.66 3.61 32.06
CA GLY A 10 -7.76 3.27 33.16
C GLY A 10 -6.33 3.04 32.70
N MET A 11 -6.15 2.27 31.62
CA MET A 11 -4.86 2.02 30.99
C MET A 11 -4.22 3.31 30.45
N ILE A 12 -4.98 4.16 29.77
CA ILE A 12 -4.54 5.46 29.24
C ILE A 12 -4.06 6.37 30.36
N LYS A 13 -4.78 6.45 31.48
CA LYS A 13 -4.37 7.25 32.63
C LYS A 13 -3.12 6.69 33.31
N LYS A 14 -3.03 5.37 33.43
CA LYS A 14 -1.88 4.66 34.02
C LYS A 14 -0.62 4.84 33.18
N TYR A 15 -0.74 4.85 31.86
CA TYR A 15 0.37 4.87 30.90
C TYR A 15 0.41 6.13 30.01
N TRP A 16 -0.06 7.27 30.51
CA TRP A 16 -0.18 8.53 29.76
C TRP A 16 1.16 9.03 29.17
N TYR A 17 2.28 8.76 29.85
CA TYR A 17 3.62 9.09 29.34
C TYR A 17 3.97 8.33 28.06
N ALA A 18 3.47 7.10 27.88
CA ALA A 18 3.70 6.35 26.65
C ALA A 18 3.01 7.04 25.47
N ILE A 19 1.80 7.57 25.69
CA ILE A 19 1.06 8.35 24.68
C ILE A 19 1.89 9.58 24.27
N ILE A 20 2.48 10.29 25.24
CA ILE A 20 3.35 11.44 24.95
C ILE A 20 4.54 11.03 24.09
N LEU A 21 5.20 9.90 24.40
CA LEU A 21 6.33 9.40 23.61
C LEU A 21 5.94 9.03 22.18
N TYR A 22 4.77 8.44 21.97
CA TYR A 22 4.24 8.14 20.64
C TYR A 22 3.83 9.41 19.88
N SER A 23 3.22 10.38 20.56
CA SER A 23 2.91 11.68 19.98
C SER A 23 4.19 12.42 19.56
N LEU A 24 5.26 12.34 20.36
CA LEU A 24 6.57 12.90 20.01
C LEU A 24 7.14 12.26 18.75
N ALA A 25 7.03 10.93 18.58
CA ALA A 25 7.41 10.24 17.36
C ALA A 25 6.60 10.72 16.14
N LEU A 26 5.29 10.92 16.30
CA LEU A 26 4.44 11.41 15.21
C LEU A 26 4.84 12.83 14.79
N VAL A 27 5.08 13.73 15.74
CA VAL A 27 5.56 15.09 15.45
C VAL A 27 6.94 15.04 14.79
N GLY A 28 7.85 14.22 15.32
CA GLY A 28 9.17 14.02 14.73
C GLY A 28 9.12 13.48 13.31
N PHE A 29 8.19 12.57 13.01
CA PHE A 29 7.94 12.06 11.66
C PHE A 29 7.49 13.18 10.71
N ILE A 30 6.50 13.98 11.11
CA ILE A 30 5.97 15.07 10.27
C ILE A 30 7.04 16.14 10.03
N VAL A 31 7.73 16.59 11.09
CA VAL A 31 8.80 17.58 10.97
C VAL A 31 9.95 17.04 10.12
N GLY A 32 10.35 15.79 10.34
CA GLY A 32 11.37 15.12 9.56
C GLY A 32 11.02 15.07 8.07
N ALA A 33 9.79 14.70 7.72
CA ALA A 33 9.32 14.70 6.33
C ALA A 33 9.40 16.10 5.70
N ILE A 34 8.94 17.15 6.40
CA ILE A 34 9.01 18.53 5.91
C ILE A 34 10.46 18.98 5.69
N VAL A 35 11.37 18.65 6.62
CA VAL A 35 12.79 19.00 6.51
C VAL A 35 13.44 18.27 5.34
N VAL A 36 13.20 16.97 5.18
CA VAL A 36 13.73 16.19 4.06
C VAL A 36 13.21 16.73 2.73
N LEU A 37 11.91 17.02 2.62
CA LEU A 37 11.34 17.62 1.43
C LEU A 37 11.98 18.98 1.11
N SER A 38 12.17 19.83 2.12
CA SER A 38 12.78 21.16 1.94
C SER A 38 14.23 21.06 1.47
N LEU A 39 15.02 20.17 2.08
CA LEU A 39 16.40 19.88 1.67
C LEU A 39 16.44 19.35 0.24
N TYR A 40 15.52 18.45 -0.10
CA TYR A 40 15.47 17.82 -1.41
C TYR A 40 15.08 18.80 -2.52
N ILE A 41 14.14 19.72 -2.28
CA ILE A 41 13.77 20.79 -3.23
C ILE A 41 14.94 21.76 -3.45
N SER A 42 15.74 22.03 -2.42
CA SER A 42 16.90 22.94 -2.50
C SER A 42 18.16 22.30 -3.12
N ALA A 43 18.15 20.99 -3.38
CA ALA A 43 19.31 20.30 -3.93
C ALA A 43 19.55 20.70 -5.40
N PRO A 44 20.75 21.19 -5.75
CA PRO A 44 21.02 21.74 -7.08
C PRO A 44 20.96 20.70 -8.21
N ASP A 45 21.18 19.42 -7.88
CA ASP A 45 21.27 18.34 -8.87
C ASP A 45 19.91 17.83 -9.35
N ILE A 46 18.81 18.24 -8.72
CA ILE A 46 17.49 17.65 -8.93
C ILE A 46 16.43 18.75 -9.00
N ALA A 47 15.52 18.70 -9.98
CA ALA A 47 14.50 19.73 -10.23
C ALA A 47 15.06 21.17 -10.41
N GLY A 48 16.29 21.27 -10.92
CA GLY A 48 16.97 22.55 -11.13
C GLY A 48 17.22 23.36 -9.86
N GLY A 49 17.25 22.74 -8.67
CA GLY A 49 17.43 23.48 -7.42
C GLY A 49 16.25 24.39 -7.05
N GLY A 50 15.04 24.00 -7.46
CA GLY A 50 13.80 24.69 -7.09
C GLY A 50 13.38 25.84 -8.01
N VAL A 51 14.09 26.06 -9.13
CA VAL A 51 13.70 27.06 -10.14
C VAL A 51 12.83 26.50 -11.28
N TRP A 52 12.74 25.18 -11.41
CA TRP A 52 11.94 24.56 -12.46
C TRP A 52 10.45 24.80 -12.24
N THR A 53 9.76 25.10 -13.33
CA THR A 53 8.29 25.10 -13.37
C THR A 53 7.77 23.71 -13.73
N PHE A 54 6.46 23.49 -13.62
CA PHE A 54 5.85 22.22 -14.06
C PHE A 54 6.10 21.89 -15.53
N ASP A 55 6.38 22.90 -16.35
CA ASP A 55 6.64 22.80 -17.79
C ASP A 55 8.03 22.24 -18.11
N ASP A 56 8.98 22.47 -17.19
CA ASP A 56 10.38 22.05 -17.32
C ASP A 56 10.57 20.57 -16.94
N PHE A 57 9.61 19.97 -16.24
CA PHE A 57 9.68 18.57 -15.84
C PHE A 57 9.43 17.66 -17.03
N SER A 58 10.38 16.79 -17.31
CA SER A 58 10.09 15.58 -18.10
C SER A 58 9.47 14.51 -17.22
N LEU A 59 8.73 13.60 -17.85
CA LEU A 59 8.08 12.49 -17.15
C LEU A 59 9.10 11.60 -16.41
N GLY A 60 10.25 11.35 -17.04
CA GLY A 60 11.38 10.65 -16.42
C GLY A 60 12.01 11.41 -15.25
N ALA A 61 12.21 12.72 -15.39
CA ALA A 61 12.74 13.54 -14.30
C ALA A 61 11.78 13.59 -13.11
N ALA A 62 10.48 13.73 -13.35
CA ALA A 62 9.45 13.72 -12.30
C ALA A 62 9.40 12.38 -11.57
N LEU A 63 9.46 11.26 -12.30
CA LEU A 63 9.50 9.93 -11.70
C LEU A 63 10.73 9.71 -10.84
N LEU A 64 11.93 10.01 -11.36
CA LEU A 64 13.15 9.89 -10.58
C LEU A 64 13.11 10.78 -9.34
N TRP A 65 12.63 12.02 -9.48
CA TRP A 65 12.47 12.95 -8.37
C TRP A 65 11.57 12.36 -7.27
N ILE A 66 10.39 11.83 -7.63
CA ILE A 66 9.47 11.20 -6.66
C ILE A 66 10.12 9.96 -6.02
N ILE A 67 10.76 9.09 -6.81
CA ILE A 67 11.39 7.86 -6.32
C ILE A 67 12.49 8.20 -5.30
N PHE A 68 13.39 9.12 -5.64
CA PHE A 68 14.47 9.54 -4.76
C PHE A 68 13.94 10.27 -3.52
N LEU A 69 12.92 11.12 -3.65
CA LEU A 69 12.26 11.75 -2.50
C LEU A 69 11.74 10.69 -1.52
N VAL A 70 10.99 9.71 -2.02
CA VAL A 70 10.45 8.61 -1.18
C VAL A 70 11.57 7.78 -0.56
N LEU A 71 12.65 7.50 -1.29
CA LEU A 71 13.82 6.80 -0.75
C LEU A 71 14.49 7.58 0.37
N TRP A 72 14.67 8.89 0.21
CA TRP A 72 15.25 9.76 1.22
C TRP A 72 14.35 9.91 2.45
N GLU A 73 13.04 10.05 2.26
CA GLU A 73 12.07 10.05 3.37
C GLU A 73 12.09 8.71 4.12
N LEU A 74 12.14 7.59 3.39
CA LEU A 74 12.22 6.26 4.00
C LEU A 74 13.51 6.08 4.80
N LEU A 75 14.63 6.54 4.27
CA LEU A 75 15.94 6.40 4.90
C LEU A 75 16.11 7.33 6.11
N LEU A 76 15.75 8.61 5.98
CA LEU A 76 16.04 9.65 6.98
C LEU A 76 14.92 9.87 7.99
N VAL A 77 13.68 9.50 7.66
CA VAL A 77 12.52 9.72 8.54
C VAL A 77 11.96 8.41 9.00
N VAL A 78 11.54 7.53 8.07
CA VAL A 78 10.86 6.28 8.43
C VAL A 78 11.78 5.38 9.25
N LEU A 79 13.04 5.19 8.84
CA LEU A 79 13.95 4.28 9.52
C LEU A 79 14.29 4.74 10.96
N PRO A 80 14.66 6.01 11.23
CA PRO A 80 14.86 6.48 12.60
C PRO A 80 13.59 6.46 13.46
N VAL A 81 12.44 6.84 12.89
CA VAL A 81 11.16 6.81 13.63
C VAL A 81 10.75 5.38 13.94
N ALA A 82 10.90 4.45 12.99
CA ALA A 82 10.63 3.03 13.21
C ALA A 82 11.57 2.44 14.27
N ALA A 83 12.85 2.78 14.25
CA ALA A 83 13.80 2.37 15.28
C ALA A 83 13.41 2.92 16.66
N TYR A 84 13.11 4.21 16.77
CA TYR A 84 12.64 4.84 18.00
C TYR A 84 11.37 4.17 18.54
N LEU A 85 10.37 3.96 17.68
CA LEU A 85 9.14 3.27 18.04
C LEU A 85 9.42 1.84 18.49
N GLY A 86 10.28 1.11 17.80
CA GLY A 86 10.68 -0.24 18.19
C GLY A 86 11.27 -0.30 19.60
N ILE A 87 12.17 0.63 19.92
CA ILE A 87 12.81 0.75 21.23
C ILE A 87 11.78 1.12 22.31
N VAL A 88 10.97 2.16 22.08
CA VAL A 88 9.95 2.62 23.04
C VAL A 88 8.93 1.52 23.32
N THR A 89 8.47 0.82 22.27
CA THR A 89 7.50 -0.27 22.41
C THR A 89 8.13 -1.45 23.15
N ALA A 90 9.38 -1.80 22.85
CA ALA A 90 10.09 -2.87 23.56
C ALA A 90 10.28 -2.54 25.05
N ILE A 91 10.74 -1.33 25.39
CA ILE A 91 10.87 -0.90 26.78
C ILE A 91 9.50 -0.91 27.48
N PHE A 92 8.46 -0.41 26.81
CA PHE A 92 7.11 -0.41 27.35
C PHE A 92 6.60 -1.83 27.64
N TRP A 93 6.87 -2.77 26.73
CA TRP A 93 6.44 -4.16 26.85
C TRP A 93 7.25 -4.94 27.91
N TYR A 94 8.57 -4.76 27.96
CA TYR A 94 9.45 -5.55 28.82
C TYR A 94 9.66 -4.96 30.22
N ALA A 95 9.75 -3.63 30.34
CA ALA A 95 10.13 -2.98 31.59
C ALA A 95 8.94 -2.34 32.34
N ILE A 96 7.87 -1.97 31.64
CA ILE A 96 6.83 -1.10 32.20
C ILE A 96 5.50 -1.82 32.44
N LEU A 97 5.09 -2.71 31.52
CA LEU A 97 3.86 -3.48 31.71
C LEU A 97 4.02 -4.50 32.85
N SER A 98 3.11 -4.48 33.82
CA SER A 98 3.01 -5.53 34.84
C SER A 98 2.55 -6.85 34.22
N GLU A 99 2.96 -7.98 34.80
CA GLU A 99 2.53 -9.32 34.36
C GLU A 99 0.99 -9.46 34.37
N GLU A 100 0.31 -8.85 35.33
CA GLU A 100 -1.17 -8.83 35.42
C GLU A 100 -1.82 -8.15 34.20
N ASP A 101 -1.29 -7.00 33.76
CA ASP A 101 -1.82 -6.27 32.60
C ASP A 101 -1.54 -7.03 31.29
N LYS A 102 -0.39 -7.73 31.19
CA LYS A 102 -0.04 -8.58 30.04
C LYS A 102 -1.00 -9.76 29.89
N VAL A 103 -1.37 -10.40 31.01
CA VAL A 103 -2.33 -11.51 31.01
C VAL A 103 -3.72 -11.02 30.62
N ALA A 104 -4.17 -9.90 31.19
CA ALA A 104 -5.45 -9.28 30.84
C ALA A 104 -5.55 -8.89 29.35
N MET A 105 -4.46 -8.42 28.75
CA MET A 105 -4.41 -8.15 27.30
C MET A 105 -4.44 -9.44 26.46
N LYS A 106 -3.68 -10.48 26.82
CA LYS A 106 -3.65 -11.76 26.09
C LYS A 106 -5.00 -12.49 26.13
N GLU A 107 -5.71 -12.44 27.25
CA GLU A 107 -7.04 -13.03 27.38
C GLU A 107 -8.08 -12.31 26.51
N ARG A 108 -7.95 -10.99 26.39
CA ARG A 108 -8.81 -10.17 25.51
C ARG A 108 -8.48 -10.37 24.03
N GLU A 109 -7.20 -10.42 23.66
CA GLU A 109 -6.78 -10.70 22.28
C GLU A 109 -7.26 -12.08 21.79
N LYS A 110 -7.33 -13.07 22.69
CA LYS A 110 -7.95 -14.37 22.39
C LYS A 110 -9.46 -14.28 22.17
N ARG A 111 -10.17 -13.37 22.86
CA ARG A 111 -11.62 -13.12 22.65
C ARG A 111 -11.90 -12.38 21.34
N GLU A 112 -10.99 -11.52 20.90
CA GLU A 112 -11.16 -10.66 19.72
C GLU A 112 -10.65 -11.27 18.40
N LYS A 113 -10.35 -12.58 18.36
CA LYS A 113 -10.00 -13.30 17.12
C LYS A 113 -11.19 -13.41 16.15
N HIS A 114 -11.67 -12.28 15.66
CA HIS A 114 -12.37 -12.23 14.40
C HIS A 114 -11.32 -12.27 13.28
N PRO A 115 -11.38 -13.23 12.35
CA PRO A 115 -10.54 -13.20 11.17
C PRO A 115 -10.92 -11.96 10.36
N LYS A 116 -10.16 -10.87 10.51
CA LYS A 116 -10.21 -9.74 9.59
C LYS A 116 -9.73 -10.24 8.24
N LYS A 117 -10.66 -10.71 7.41
CA LYS A 117 -10.47 -10.84 5.96
C LYS A 117 -10.12 -9.45 5.47
N THR A 118 -8.83 -9.18 5.40
CA THR A 118 -8.35 -7.95 4.79
C THR A 118 -8.35 -8.23 3.30
N GLU A 119 -9.42 -7.83 2.61
CA GLU A 119 -9.46 -7.80 1.15
C GLU A 119 -8.45 -6.74 0.66
N LYS A 120 -7.16 -7.09 0.68
CA LYS A 120 -6.09 -6.30 0.08
C LYS A 120 -5.95 -6.76 -1.38
N GLY A 121 -6.77 -6.21 -2.26
CA GLY A 121 -6.76 -6.64 -3.66
C GLY A 121 -7.28 -5.58 -4.62
N GLY A 122 -6.69 -4.38 -4.62
CA GLY A 122 -7.08 -3.31 -5.56
C GLY A 122 -5.92 -2.57 -6.25
N GLY A 123 -4.72 -2.57 -5.67
CA GLY A 123 -3.63 -1.71 -6.17
C GLY A 123 -2.82 -2.27 -7.36
N ALA A 124 -2.72 -3.60 -7.47
CA ALA A 124 -1.80 -4.23 -8.43
C ALA A 124 -2.16 -3.95 -9.90
N ALA A 125 -3.45 -3.94 -10.25
CA ALA A 125 -3.89 -3.70 -11.62
C ALA A 125 -3.57 -2.25 -12.08
N GLY A 126 -3.82 -1.26 -11.22
CA GLY A 126 -3.50 0.14 -11.51
C GLY A 126 -2.00 0.37 -11.71
N PHE A 127 -1.16 -0.29 -10.90
CA PHE A 127 0.29 -0.22 -11.05
C PHE A 127 0.78 -0.80 -12.39
N ILE A 128 0.19 -1.90 -12.85
CA ILE A 128 0.55 -2.50 -14.16
C ILE A 128 0.17 -1.55 -15.31
N PHE A 129 -1.02 -0.95 -15.28
CA PHE A 129 -1.42 0.02 -16.31
C PHE A 129 -0.52 1.25 -16.33
N PHE A 130 -0.15 1.75 -15.15
CA PHE A 130 0.81 2.84 -15.04
C PHE A 130 2.16 2.46 -15.67
N LEU A 131 2.68 1.27 -15.37
CA LEU A 131 3.95 0.80 -15.91
C LEU A 131 3.90 0.62 -17.43
N ALA A 132 2.80 0.11 -17.97
CA ALA A 132 2.58 0.01 -19.42
C ALA A 132 2.53 1.40 -20.09
N PHE A 133 1.90 2.39 -19.47
CA PHE A 133 1.93 3.78 -19.93
C PHE A 133 3.37 4.33 -19.97
N LEU A 134 4.17 4.09 -18.93
CA LEU A 134 5.58 4.50 -18.92
C LEU A 134 6.37 3.87 -20.08
N CYS A 135 6.14 2.58 -20.35
CA CYS A 135 6.77 1.89 -21.47
C CYS A 135 6.41 2.51 -22.82
N VAL A 136 5.13 2.86 -23.04
CA VAL A 136 4.70 3.51 -24.29
C VAL A 136 5.42 4.84 -24.49
N VAL A 137 5.43 5.71 -23.48
CA VAL A 137 6.10 7.02 -23.54
C VAL A 137 7.62 6.87 -23.76
N ALA A 138 8.23 5.81 -23.18
CA ALA A 138 9.64 5.49 -23.39
C ALA A 138 9.95 5.01 -24.81
N ILE A 139 9.10 4.16 -25.39
CA ILE A 139 9.24 3.66 -26.77
C ILE A 139 9.09 4.81 -27.78
N ASP A 140 8.19 5.76 -27.51
CA ASP A 140 8.00 6.96 -28.33
C ASP A 140 9.16 7.97 -28.21
N GLY A 141 10.13 7.74 -27.31
CA GLY A 141 11.26 8.64 -27.07
C GLY A 141 10.92 9.90 -26.27
N ASN A 142 9.67 10.05 -25.82
CA ASN A 142 9.17 11.25 -25.14
C ASN A 142 9.38 11.24 -23.63
N PHE A 143 10.07 10.24 -23.08
CA PHE A 143 10.25 10.06 -21.65
C PHE A 143 11.07 11.17 -20.97
N TRP A 144 12.07 11.70 -21.67
CA TRP A 144 12.94 12.78 -21.19
C TRP A 144 12.60 14.14 -21.78
N VAL A 145 11.56 14.22 -22.60
CA VAL A 145 11.08 15.46 -23.20
C VAL A 145 10.32 16.27 -22.15
N ARG A 146 10.49 17.60 -22.18
CA ARG A 146 9.80 18.52 -21.28
C ARG A 146 8.29 18.39 -21.46
N SER A 147 7.56 18.44 -20.36
CA SER A 147 6.10 18.34 -20.39
C SER A 147 5.46 19.45 -21.20
N GLY A 148 6.07 20.65 -21.24
CA GLY A 148 5.58 21.78 -22.04
C GLY A 148 5.62 21.58 -23.55
N ASP A 149 6.52 20.72 -24.03
CA ASP A 149 6.64 20.41 -25.45
C ASP A 149 5.60 19.38 -25.91
N LEU A 150 4.94 18.69 -24.96
CA LEU A 150 3.98 17.62 -25.23
C LEU A 150 2.55 18.07 -24.92
N SER A 151 1.64 17.83 -25.87
CA SER A 151 0.22 18.12 -25.65
C SER A 151 -0.38 17.22 -24.56
N TYR A 152 -1.35 17.74 -23.79
CA TYR A 152 -2.12 16.91 -22.85
C TYR A 152 -2.75 15.68 -23.52
N SER A 153 -3.24 15.84 -24.76
CA SER A 153 -3.79 14.74 -25.57
C SER A 153 -2.81 13.59 -25.81
N TYR A 154 -1.50 13.88 -25.88
CA TYR A 154 -0.47 12.85 -26.01
C TYR A 154 -0.49 11.92 -24.80
N TYR A 155 -0.49 12.46 -23.58
CA TYR A 155 -0.49 11.66 -22.35
C TYR A 155 -1.75 10.79 -22.24
N VAL A 156 -2.92 11.33 -22.59
CA VAL A 156 -4.18 10.57 -22.61
C VAL A 156 -4.10 9.42 -23.61
N TYR A 157 -3.62 9.70 -24.83
CA TYR A 157 -3.49 8.68 -25.87
C TYR A 157 -2.48 7.60 -25.49
N ALA A 158 -1.28 7.98 -25.02
CA ALA A 158 -0.26 7.05 -24.56
C ALA A 158 -0.76 6.17 -23.40
N TYR A 159 -1.55 6.73 -22.49
CA TYR A 159 -2.16 5.99 -21.40
C TYR A 159 -3.18 4.95 -21.91
N LEU A 160 -4.07 5.34 -22.82
CA LEU A 160 -5.04 4.42 -23.43
C LEU A 160 -4.36 3.32 -24.23
N VAL A 161 -3.30 3.64 -24.98
CA VAL A 161 -2.49 2.65 -25.71
C VAL A 161 -1.83 1.67 -24.73
N GLY A 162 -1.28 2.15 -23.61
CA GLY A 162 -0.72 1.30 -22.55
C GLY A 162 -1.74 0.36 -21.92
N VAL A 163 -2.93 0.86 -21.60
CA VAL A 163 -4.05 0.05 -21.09
C VAL A 163 -4.48 -1.00 -22.11
N MET A 164 -4.63 -0.61 -23.37
CA MET A 164 -5.02 -1.50 -24.47
C MET A 164 -4.02 -2.66 -24.61
N TRP A 165 -2.71 -2.37 -24.66
CA TRP A 165 -1.67 -3.41 -24.73
C TRP A 165 -1.67 -4.30 -23.48
N THR A 166 -1.90 -3.74 -22.29
CA THR A 166 -2.00 -4.53 -21.06
C THR A 166 -3.19 -5.50 -21.10
N CYS A 167 -4.35 -5.03 -21.57
CA CYS A 167 -5.53 -5.87 -21.75
C CYS A 167 -5.32 -6.97 -22.80
N ILE A 168 -4.56 -6.69 -23.86
CA ILE A 168 -4.21 -7.71 -24.86
C ILE A 168 -3.27 -8.76 -24.25
N VAL A 169 -2.18 -8.32 -23.62
CA VAL A 169 -1.13 -9.21 -23.09
C VAL A 169 -1.60 -10.03 -21.89
N LEU A 170 -2.38 -9.45 -20.98
CA LEU A 170 -2.87 -10.15 -19.79
C LEU A 170 -4.28 -10.72 -19.98
N GLY A 171 -5.15 -9.99 -20.67
CA GLY A 171 -6.55 -10.38 -20.84
C GLY A 171 -6.74 -11.56 -21.77
N VAL A 172 -6.00 -11.65 -22.89
CA VAL A 172 -6.13 -12.78 -23.81
C VAL A 172 -5.70 -14.10 -23.15
N PRO A 173 -4.53 -14.21 -22.49
CA PRO A 173 -4.18 -15.42 -21.75
C PRO A 173 -5.14 -15.74 -20.60
N ALA A 174 -5.62 -14.72 -19.88
CA ALA A 174 -6.60 -14.91 -18.81
C ALA A 174 -7.93 -15.47 -19.35
N LEU A 175 -8.40 -14.99 -20.50
CA LEU A 175 -9.60 -15.50 -21.17
C LEU A 175 -9.41 -16.96 -21.62
N ILE A 176 -8.28 -17.27 -22.25
CA ILE A 176 -7.96 -18.65 -22.67
C ILE A 176 -7.91 -19.58 -21.45
N GLY A 177 -7.18 -19.20 -20.40
CA GLY A 177 -7.08 -19.97 -19.17
C GLY A 177 -8.43 -20.13 -18.46
N GLY A 178 -9.23 -19.07 -18.44
CA GLY A 178 -10.59 -19.07 -17.89
C GLY A 178 -11.53 -20.01 -18.63
N LEU A 179 -11.50 -20.01 -19.96
CA LEU A 179 -12.28 -20.92 -20.80
C LEU A 179 -11.87 -22.39 -20.60
N ILE A 180 -10.57 -22.67 -20.49
CA ILE A 180 -10.07 -24.03 -20.19
C ILE A 180 -10.51 -24.46 -18.79
N TYR A 181 -10.44 -23.57 -17.79
CA TYR A 181 -10.87 -23.88 -16.44
C TYR A 181 -12.38 -24.16 -16.36
N LEU A 182 -13.20 -23.31 -17.00
CA LEU A 182 -14.64 -23.49 -17.06
C LEU A 182 -15.02 -24.79 -17.77
N SER A 183 -14.41 -25.11 -18.91
CA SER A 183 -14.69 -26.36 -19.62
C SER A 183 -14.33 -27.61 -18.79
N LYS A 184 -13.22 -27.57 -18.03
CA LYS A 184 -12.88 -28.65 -17.07
C LYS A 184 -13.90 -28.76 -15.94
N LYS A 185 -14.33 -27.63 -15.37
CA LYS A 185 -15.29 -27.61 -14.27
C LYS A 185 -16.68 -28.10 -14.72
N TRP A 186 -17.12 -27.70 -15.91
CA TRP A 186 -18.38 -28.16 -16.50
C TRP A 186 -18.35 -29.67 -16.76
N LYS A 187 -17.24 -30.19 -17.30
CA LYS A 187 -17.06 -31.63 -17.49
C LYS A 187 -17.11 -32.41 -16.17
N GLN A 188 -16.47 -31.91 -15.12
CA GLN A 188 -16.54 -32.52 -13.78
C GLN A 188 -17.95 -32.54 -13.19
N ILE A 189 -18.79 -31.54 -13.48
CA ILE A 189 -20.19 -31.49 -13.03
C ILE A 189 -21.04 -32.50 -13.83
N SER A 190 -20.79 -32.64 -15.14
CA SER A 190 -21.51 -33.59 -15.99
C SER A 190 -21.14 -35.06 -15.72
N ASP A 191 -19.91 -35.33 -15.30
CA ASP A 191 -19.42 -36.68 -14.96
C ASP A 191 -19.67 -37.05 -13.48
N ALA A 192 -20.27 -36.15 -12.69
CA ALA A 192 -20.64 -36.45 -11.30
C ALA A 192 -21.77 -37.50 -11.29
N PRO A 193 -21.63 -38.62 -10.56
CA PRO A 193 -22.67 -39.64 -10.50
C PRO A 193 -23.94 -39.01 -9.93
N VAL A 194 -25.06 -39.12 -10.66
CA VAL A 194 -26.38 -38.83 -10.14
C VAL A 194 -26.58 -39.80 -8.98
N THR A 195 -26.39 -39.32 -7.75
CA THR A 195 -26.77 -40.08 -6.56
C THR A 195 -28.27 -40.35 -6.71
N PRO A 196 -28.71 -41.62 -6.81
CA PRO A 196 -30.13 -41.90 -6.82
C PRO A 196 -30.69 -41.31 -5.53
N GLU A 197 -31.70 -40.43 -5.66
CA GLU A 197 -32.48 -39.98 -4.51
C GLU A 197 -32.94 -41.24 -3.78
N THR A 198 -32.39 -41.48 -2.59
CA THR A 198 -32.91 -42.51 -1.69
C THR A 198 -34.35 -42.10 -1.41
N PRO A 199 -35.36 -42.93 -1.76
CA PRO A 199 -36.72 -42.61 -1.42
C PRO A 199 -36.80 -42.55 0.10
N ASP A 200 -37.34 -41.45 0.63
CA ASP A 200 -37.62 -41.28 2.05
C ASP A 200 -38.49 -42.44 2.55
N SER A 201 -37.85 -43.48 3.07
CA SER A 201 -38.51 -44.55 3.81
C SER A 201 -38.61 -44.14 5.27
N ASN A 202 -39.53 -43.23 5.57
CA ASN A 202 -40.07 -43.03 6.90
C ASN A 202 -41.53 -43.52 6.91
N ILE A 203 -41.70 -44.82 7.19
CA ILE A 203 -42.86 -45.39 7.88
C ILE A 203 -42.31 -46.29 8.98
#